data_AF-A0A4S9XGT5-F1
#
_entry.id   AF-A0A4S9XGT5-F1
#
_cell.length_a   1.000
_cell.length_b   1.000
_cell.length_c   1.000
_cell.angle_alpha   90.00
_cell.angle_beta   90.00
_cell.angle_gamma   90.00
#
_symmetry.space_group_name_H-M   'P 1'
#
loop_
_entity.id
_entity.type
_entity.pdbx_description
1 polymer ?
#
loop_
_entity_poly.entity_id
_entity_poly.type
_entity_poly.pdbx_seq_one_letter_code
_entity_poly.pdbx_strand_id
1 'polypeptide(L)'
;MIDEEVRVENEVAAISLVQKALVNYPYKIVSKVFAWQGSKHGLGWIVQEYLPGEQLSIHFPDLQADKKAVVLDQVAQIFKMIQSFQHGDQGFGGLRIGAENILIDPGTLHITGLLDFDFSHIASPADEYFYSFPSFCGLVPGPFEDEDLQLLRRHQTEGFPSAPSTQEATSESVDWTVARLWQAALEKHNVASPKDIENITELADIYWFLLDVCPPFFNLPRWLARKTEEQKLAAKKAIGENLDR
;
A
#
# COMPACT_ATOMS: atom_id res chain seq x y z
N MET A 1 -0.26 -13.47 -4.93
CA MET A 1 -1.62 -13.81 -5.40
C MET A 1 -2.41 -14.30 -4.19
N ILE A 2 -3.62 -13.78 -3.95
CA ILE A 2 -4.44 -14.19 -2.80
C ILE A 2 -4.90 -15.64 -3.00
N ASP A 3 -4.70 -16.45 -1.97
CA ASP A 3 -5.34 -17.76 -1.84
C ASP A 3 -6.58 -17.63 -0.93
N GLU A 4 -7.75 -17.77 -1.51
CA GLU A 4 -9.04 -17.64 -0.80
C GLU A 4 -9.25 -18.73 0.25
N GLU A 5 -8.53 -19.86 0.18
CA GLU A 5 -8.63 -20.94 1.17
C GLU A 5 -7.98 -20.57 2.51
N VAL A 6 -6.96 -19.71 2.48
CA VAL A 6 -6.16 -19.32 3.67
C VAL A 6 -6.20 -17.81 3.96
N ARG A 7 -7.03 -17.05 3.24
CA ARG A 7 -7.13 -15.59 3.37
C ARG A 7 -7.40 -15.14 4.80
N VAL A 8 -8.35 -15.79 5.48
CA VAL A 8 -8.74 -15.46 6.86
C VAL A 8 -7.60 -15.73 7.84
N GLU A 9 -6.95 -16.89 7.71
CA GLU A 9 -5.80 -17.29 8.50
C GLU A 9 -4.66 -16.27 8.37
N ASN A 10 -4.38 -15.83 7.14
CA ASN A 10 -3.35 -14.84 6.84
C ASN A 10 -3.69 -13.47 7.45
N GLU A 11 -4.91 -12.98 7.28
CA GLU A 11 -5.32 -11.69 7.86
C GLU A 11 -5.23 -11.71 9.39
N VAL A 12 -5.70 -12.78 10.05
CA VAL A 12 -5.60 -12.92 11.52
C VAL A 12 -4.14 -12.98 11.97
N ALA A 13 -3.28 -13.68 11.24
CA ALA A 13 -1.84 -13.70 11.52
C ALA A 13 -1.22 -12.31 11.39
N ALA A 14 -1.52 -11.58 10.32
CA ALA A 14 -1.04 -10.22 10.10
C ALA A 14 -1.54 -9.24 11.17
N ILE A 15 -2.82 -9.28 11.54
CA ILE A 15 -3.37 -8.49 12.66
C ILE A 15 -2.56 -8.74 13.94
N SER A 16 -2.27 -10.01 14.25
CA SER A 16 -1.48 -10.39 15.44
C SER A 16 -0.05 -9.85 15.40
N LEU A 17 0.60 -9.89 14.23
CA LEU A 17 1.96 -9.36 14.05
C LEU A 17 1.99 -7.84 14.13
N VAL A 18 1.08 -7.14 13.45
CA VAL A 18 1.00 -5.67 13.46
C VAL A 18 0.64 -5.16 14.86
N GLN A 19 -0.24 -5.84 15.60
CA GLN A 19 -0.50 -5.52 17.01
C GLN A 19 0.77 -5.56 17.86
N LYS A 20 1.63 -6.56 17.67
CA LYS A 20 2.89 -6.69 18.41
C LYS A 20 3.89 -5.61 17.98
N ALA A 21 3.98 -5.32 16.68
CA ALA A 21 4.82 -4.25 16.15
C ALA A 21 4.44 -2.87 16.71
N LEU A 22 3.14 -2.64 16.93
CA LEU A 22 2.58 -1.38 17.41
C LEU A 22 2.29 -1.35 18.91
N VAL A 23 2.83 -2.30 19.70
CA VAL A 23 2.54 -2.39 21.15
C VAL A 23 2.93 -1.13 21.93
N ASN A 24 3.94 -0.40 21.45
CA ASN A 24 4.43 0.85 22.04
C ASN A 24 3.87 2.10 21.35
N TYR A 25 2.99 1.95 20.35
CA TYR A 25 2.32 3.08 19.73
C TYR A 25 1.27 3.62 20.71
N PRO A 26 1.19 4.94 20.94
CA PRO A 26 0.38 5.51 22.02
C PRO A 26 -1.13 5.30 21.87
N TYR A 27 -1.60 5.00 20.66
CA TYR A 27 -3.00 4.78 20.35
C TYR A 27 -3.26 3.33 19.94
N LYS A 28 -4.42 2.82 20.30
CA LYS A 28 -4.83 1.49 19.86
C LYS A 28 -5.47 1.58 18.47
N ILE A 29 -4.68 1.29 17.44
CA ILE A 29 -5.10 1.42 16.03
C ILE A 29 -5.22 0.08 15.29
N VAL A 30 -5.08 -1.04 15.99
CA VAL A 30 -5.25 -2.38 15.41
C VAL A 30 -6.32 -3.12 16.19
N SER A 31 -7.26 -3.73 15.48
CA SER A 31 -8.43 -4.41 16.06
C SER A 31 -8.00 -5.67 16.81
N LYS A 32 -8.59 -5.93 17.98
CA LYS A 32 -8.52 -7.27 18.60
C LYS A 32 -9.35 -8.26 17.78
N VAL A 33 -8.80 -9.46 17.54
CA VAL A 33 -9.57 -10.59 16.98
C VAL A 33 -10.20 -11.38 18.13
N PHE A 34 -11.51 -11.58 18.08
CA PHE A 34 -12.26 -12.34 19.09
C PHE A 34 -12.54 -13.78 18.66
N ALA A 35 -12.85 -13.97 17.39
CA ALA A 35 -13.08 -15.28 16.79
C ALA A 35 -12.88 -15.19 15.28
N TRP A 36 -12.57 -16.31 14.63
CA TRP A 36 -12.46 -16.40 13.19
C TRP A 36 -12.66 -17.83 12.73
N GLN A 37 -12.97 -18.01 11.45
CA GLN A 37 -13.11 -19.31 10.81
C GLN A 37 -12.61 -19.20 9.36
N GLY A 38 -11.69 -20.09 8.97
CA GLY A 38 -11.24 -20.23 7.59
C GLY A 38 -12.34 -20.69 6.63
N SER A 39 -12.11 -20.56 5.33
CA SER A 39 -13.10 -20.83 4.28
C SER A 39 -13.26 -22.32 3.91
N LYS A 40 -12.41 -23.21 4.46
CA LYS A 40 -12.43 -24.66 4.17
C LYS A 40 -13.80 -25.35 4.37
N HIS A 41 -14.63 -24.84 5.27
CA HIS A 41 -15.93 -25.42 5.61
C HIS A 41 -17.13 -24.49 5.32
N GLY A 42 -16.92 -23.41 4.55
CA GLY A 42 -17.98 -22.45 4.23
C GLY A 42 -17.44 -21.04 3.98
N LEU A 43 -18.25 -20.02 4.26
CA LEU A 43 -17.79 -18.64 4.19
C LEU A 43 -16.78 -18.39 5.33
N GLY A 44 -15.57 -17.98 4.98
CA GLY A 44 -14.59 -17.53 5.96
C GLY A 44 -14.99 -16.19 6.59
N TRP A 45 -14.76 -16.02 7.89
CA TRP A 45 -15.15 -14.82 8.63
C TRP A 45 -14.19 -14.50 9.78
N ILE A 46 -14.17 -13.22 10.18
CA ILE A 46 -13.47 -12.71 11.36
C ILE A 46 -14.45 -11.87 12.18
N VAL A 47 -14.50 -12.12 13.48
CA VAL A 47 -15.15 -11.26 14.48
C VAL A 47 -14.04 -10.51 15.19
N GLN A 48 -14.03 -9.19 15.01
CA GLN A 48 -12.99 -8.31 15.54
C GLN A 48 -13.56 -7.03 16.15
N GLU A 49 -12.73 -6.35 16.92
CA GLU A 49 -13.03 -5.08 17.54
C GLU A 49 -13.38 -4.01 16.51
N TYR A 50 -14.43 -3.24 16.81
CA TYR A 50 -14.76 -2.05 16.08
C TYR A 50 -13.80 -0.91 16.44
N LEU A 51 -13.06 -0.42 15.43
CA LEU A 51 -12.24 0.77 15.56
C LEU A 51 -13.06 1.99 15.06
N PRO A 52 -13.21 3.06 15.87
CA PRO A 52 -13.95 4.25 15.46
C PRO A 52 -13.16 5.06 14.43
N GLY A 53 -13.86 5.92 13.69
CA GLY A 53 -13.26 6.85 12.72
C GLY A 53 -13.89 6.72 11.33
N GLU A 54 -13.38 7.52 10.41
CA GLU A 54 -13.79 7.56 9.01
C GLU A 54 -12.62 7.16 8.10
N GLN A 55 -12.90 6.58 6.94
CA GLN A 55 -11.85 6.18 6.00
C GLN A 55 -11.07 7.40 5.52
N LEU A 56 -9.74 7.32 5.60
CA LEU A 56 -8.84 8.40 5.18
C LEU A 56 -9.02 8.73 3.69
N SER A 57 -9.31 7.74 2.84
CA SER A 57 -9.54 7.92 1.40
C SER A 57 -10.65 8.92 1.06
N ILE A 58 -11.64 9.09 1.95
CA ILE A 58 -12.74 10.04 1.77
C ILE A 58 -12.26 11.48 1.97
N HIS A 59 -11.30 11.68 2.88
CA HIS A 59 -10.87 13.01 3.33
C HIS A 59 -9.57 13.48 2.70
N PHE A 60 -8.62 12.56 2.47
CA PHE A 60 -7.24 12.87 2.06
C PHE A 60 -7.14 13.71 0.77
N PRO A 61 -7.93 13.46 -0.30
CA PRO A 61 -7.86 14.27 -1.52
C PRO A 61 -8.10 15.77 -1.28
N ASP A 62 -9.01 16.10 -0.36
CA ASP A 62 -9.45 17.47 -0.08
C ASP A 62 -8.64 18.16 1.02
N LEU A 63 -7.72 17.45 1.67
CA LEU A 63 -6.85 18.04 2.69
C LEU A 63 -5.85 19.02 2.06
N GLN A 64 -5.66 20.16 2.74
CA GLN A 64 -4.57 21.07 2.45
C GLN A 64 -3.20 20.42 2.71
N ALA A 65 -2.14 20.93 2.09
CA ALA A 65 -0.81 20.33 2.12
C ALA A 65 -0.24 20.15 3.54
N ASP A 66 -0.47 21.12 4.44
CA ASP A 66 -0.09 21.06 5.84
C ASP A 66 -0.80 19.91 6.58
N LYS A 67 -2.09 19.71 6.31
CA LYS A 67 -2.89 18.61 6.88
C LYS A 67 -2.51 17.25 6.28
N LYS A 68 -2.24 17.18 4.98
CA LYS A 68 -1.67 15.98 4.34
C LYS A 68 -0.34 15.60 4.99
N ALA A 69 0.53 16.58 5.28
CA ALA A 69 1.80 16.35 5.97
C ALA A 69 1.60 15.73 7.37
N VAL A 70 0.62 16.18 8.14
CA VAL A 70 0.29 15.61 9.47
C VAL A 70 -0.13 14.15 9.37
N VAL A 71 -0.93 13.79 8.36
CA VAL A 71 -1.36 12.40 8.15
C VAL A 71 -0.18 11.54 7.70
N LEU A 72 0.56 11.98 6.68
CA LEU A 72 1.71 11.25 6.13
C LEU A 72 2.80 11.02 7.19
N ASP A 73 3.02 11.98 8.09
CA ASP A 73 3.92 11.85 9.23
C ASP A 73 3.55 10.67 10.15
N GLN A 74 2.26 10.55 10.48
CA GLN A 74 1.76 9.44 11.31
C GLN A 74 1.88 8.10 10.58
N VAL A 75 1.54 8.06 9.28
CA VAL A 75 1.67 6.83 8.47
C VAL A 75 3.13 6.38 8.41
N ALA A 76 4.08 7.28 8.16
CA ALA A 76 5.51 6.95 8.12
C ALA A 76 6.02 6.46 9.48
N GLN A 77 5.58 7.07 10.59
CA GLN A 77 5.92 6.62 11.94
C GLN A 77 5.42 5.19 12.22
N ILE A 78 4.14 4.92 11.92
CA ILE A 78 3.52 3.60 12.08
C ILE A 78 4.26 2.58 11.22
N PHE A 79 4.49 2.91 9.95
CA PHE A 79 5.17 2.01 9.04
C PHE A 79 6.61 1.73 9.48
N LYS A 80 7.33 2.71 10.04
CA LYS A 80 8.66 2.49 10.63
C LYS A 80 8.61 1.43 11.73
N MET A 81 7.61 1.49 12.60
CA MET A 81 7.47 0.53 13.71
C MET A 81 7.21 -0.88 13.19
N ILE A 82 6.36 -1.02 12.17
CA ILE A 82 6.10 -2.30 11.49
C ILE A 82 7.38 -2.81 10.80
N GLN A 83 8.04 -1.96 10.03
CA GLN A 83 9.29 -2.27 9.31
C GLN A 83 10.42 -2.70 10.25
N SER A 84 10.48 -2.16 11.46
CA SER A 84 11.52 -2.48 12.45
C SER A 84 11.18 -3.70 13.30
N PHE A 85 9.98 -4.26 13.18
CA PHE A 85 9.52 -5.36 14.02
C PHE A 85 10.14 -6.70 13.58
N GLN A 86 10.83 -7.35 14.50
CA GLN A 86 11.38 -8.69 14.28
C GLN A 86 10.34 -9.75 14.63
N HIS A 87 9.81 -10.44 13.63
CA HIS A 87 8.76 -11.46 13.80
C HIS A 87 9.26 -12.91 13.64
N GLY A 88 10.57 -13.12 13.45
CA GLY A 88 11.19 -14.45 13.38
C GLY A 88 11.31 -15.04 11.96
N ASP A 89 10.69 -14.40 10.96
CA ASP A 89 10.80 -14.76 9.54
C ASP A 89 11.60 -13.69 8.77
N GLN A 90 12.02 -14.03 7.54
CA GLN A 90 12.75 -13.15 6.64
C GLN A 90 11.77 -12.25 5.86
N GLY A 91 11.25 -11.21 6.51
CA GLY A 91 10.47 -10.14 5.86
C GLY A 91 8.95 -10.30 5.88
N PHE A 92 8.26 -9.23 5.54
CA PHE A 92 6.81 -9.14 5.38
C PHE A 92 6.50 -8.27 4.17
N GLY A 93 5.33 -8.46 3.58
CA GLY A 93 4.85 -7.63 2.49
C GLY A 93 3.33 -7.72 2.31
N GLY A 94 2.79 -6.86 1.45
CA GLY A 94 1.39 -6.85 1.09
C GLY A 94 0.44 -6.46 2.22
N LEU A 95 0.89 -5.73 3.25
CA LEU A 95 0.02 -5.22 4.31
C LEU A 95 -1.03 -4.22 3.80
N ARG A 96 -0.81 -3.65 2.60
CA ARG A 96 -1.75 -2.79 1.89
C ARG A 96 -2.17 -1.58 2.73
N ILE A 97 -1.16 -0.87 3.23
CA ILE A 97 -1.30 0.37 3.99
C ILE A 97 -1.64 1.50 3.00
N GLY A 98 -2.91 1.61 2.65
CA GLY A 98 -3.47 2.64 1.78
C GLY A 98 -4.50 3.49 2.50
N ALA A 99 -4.85 4.65 1.92
CA ALA A 99 -5.84 5.54 2.51
C ALA A 99 -7.23 4.89 2.66
N GLU A 100 -7.55 3.89 1.84
CA GLU A 100 -8.79 3.11 1.94
C GLU A 100 -8.85 2.20 3.18
N ASN A 101 -7.69 1.85 3.72
CA ASN A 101 -7.52 0.88 4.80
C ASN A 101 -7.07 1.56 6.12
N ILE A 102 -7.03 2.89 6.13
CA ILE A 102 -6.71 3.70 7.31
C ILE A 102 -7.97 4.45 7.75
N LEU A 103 -8.27 4.40 9.05
CA LEU A 103 -9.28 5.23 9.69
C LEU A 103 -8.65 6.45 10.35
N ILE A 104 -9.35 7.58 10.30
CA ILE A 104 -9.00 8.81 10.99
C ILE A 104 -10.16 9.40 11.79
N ASP A 105 -9.83 10.21 12.78
CA ASP A 105 -10.73 11.22 13.32
C ASP A 105 -10.64 12.49 12.45
N PRO A 106 -11.68 12.87 11.69
CA PRO A 106 -11.62 14.03 10.79
C PRO A 106 -11.47 15.37 11.53
N GLY A 107 -11.83 15.44 12.81
CA GLY A 107 -11.67 16.66 13.63
C GLY A 107 -10.21 16.90 14.05
N THR A 108 -9.43 15.84 14.21
CA THR A 108 -8.06 15.91 14.74
C THR A 108 -6.98 15.36 13.81
N LEU A 109 -7.37 14.69 12.73
CA LEU A 109 -6.52 13.96 11.78
C LEU A 109 -5.68 12.84 12.40
N HIS A 110 -6.00 12.40 13.62
CA HIS A 110 -5.33 11.25 14.22
C HIS A 110 -5.76 9.96 13.52
N ILE A 111 -4.79 9.09 13.24
CA ILE A 111 -5.08 7.73 12.80
C ILE A 111 -5.70 6.95 13.95
N THR A 112 -6.89 6.40 13.71
CA THR A 112 -7.68 5.64 14.69
C THR A 112 -7.77 4.16 14.37
N GLY A 113 -7.37 3.74 13.17
CA GLY A 113 -7.40 2.34 12.77
C GLY A 113 -6.62 1.99 11.51
N LEU A 114 -6.09 0.77 11.48
CA LEU A 114 -5.55 0.07 10.32
C LEU A 114 -6.38 -1.19 10.09
N LEU A 115 -6.82 -1.41 8.85
CA LEU A 115 -7.76 -2.47 8.48
C LEU A 115 -7.27 -3.27 7.26
N ASP A 116 -7.94 -4.39 6.98
CA ASP A 116 -7.87 -5.13 5.71
C ASP A 116 -6.44 -5.59 5.34
N PHE A 117 -5.91 -6.54 6.12
CA PHE A 117 -4.60 -7.17 5.88
C PHE A 117 -4.70 -8.44 5.02
N ASP A 118 -5.78 -8.61 4.25
CA ASP A 118 -6.07 -9.82 3.45
C ASP A 118 -5.03 -10.10 2.34
N PHE A 119 -4.20 -9.10 1.98
CA PHE A 119 -3.11 -9.23 1.01
C PHE A 119 -1.75 -9.57 1.63
N SER A 120 -1.69 -9.66 2.97
CA SER A 120 -0.45 -9.88 3.69
C SER A 120 0.19 -11.23 3.34
N HIS A 121 1.51 -11.24 3.23
CA HIS A 121 2.31 -12.42 2.96
C HIS A 121 3.76 -12.21 3.41
N ILE A 122 4.54 -13.30 3.44
CA ILE A 122 5.98 -13.21 3.64
C ILE A 122 6.62 -12.87 2.29
N ALA A 123 7.31 -11.74 2.23
CA ALA A 123 7.80 -11.15 1.00
C ALA A 123 9.04 -10.29 1.25
N SER A 124 9.59 -9.74 0.17
CA SER A 124 10.62 -8.69 0.28
C SER A 124 9.99 -7.43 0.91
N PRO A 125 10.75 -6.64 1.69
CA PRO A 125 10.31 -5.31 2.09
C PRO A 125 9.91 -4.40 0.90
N ALA A 126 10.40 -4.71 -0.31
CA ALA A 126 10.02 -4.04 -1.55
C ALA A 126 8.51 -4.14 -1.85
N ASP A 127 7.85 -5.25 -1.47
CA ASP A 127 6.45 -5.51 -1.78
C ASP A 127 5.51 -4.45 -1.21
N GLU A 128 5.83 -3.84 -0.06
CA GLU A 128 5.04 -2.72 0.46
C GLU A 128 5.01 -1.54 -0.50
N TYR A 129 6.08 -1.30 -1.26
CA TYR A 129 6.11 -0.25 -2.27
C TYR A 129 5.48 -0.67 -3.61
N PHE A 130 4.91 -1.88 -3.70
CA PHE A 130 4.12 -2.35 -4.84
C PHE A 130 2.63 -2.49 -4.51
N TYR A 131 2.29 -2.58 -3.22
CA TYR A 131 0.91 -2.78 -2.73
C TYR A 131 0.37 -1.60 -1.89
N SER A 132 1.23 -0.89 -1.18
CA SER A 132 0.85 0.13 -0.19
C SER A 132 1.08 1.54 -0.73
N PHE A 133 0.47 2.53 -0.07
CA PHE A 133 0.66 3.96 -0.31
C PHE A 133 0.27 4.51 -1.71
N PRO A 134 -0.73 3.96 -2.45
CA PRO A 134 -1.10 4.50 -3.76
C PRO A 134 -1.54 5.97 -3.70
N SER A 135 -2.37 6.34 -2.71
CA SER A 135 -2.82 7.72 -2.52
C SER A 135 -1.73 8.68 -2.04
N PHE A 136 -0.54 8.17 -1.67
CA PHE A 136 0.57 8.95 -1.14
C PHE A 136 1.71 9.09 -2.16
N CYS A 137 1.49 8.67 -3.42
CA CYS A 137 2.54 8.56 -4.44
C CYS A 137 3.72 7.71 -3.95
N GLY A 138 3.43 6.71 -3.10
CA GLY A 138 4.45 5.86 -2.48
C GLY A 138 4.70 4.55 -3.22
N LEU A 139 3.87 4.20 -4.20
CA LEU A 139 4.14 3.06 -5.08
C LEU A 139 5.35 3.36 -5.96
N VAL A 140 6.22 2.35 -6.14
CA VAL A 140 7.30 2.39 -7.13
C VAL A 140 6.71 2.05 -8.50
N PRO A 141 6.68 3.01 -9.44
CA PRO A 141 6.06 2.80 -10.75
C PRO A 141 6.75 1.73 -11.61
N GLY A 142 6.00 1.16 -12.54
CA GLY A 142 6.50 0.16 -13.48
C GLY A 142 7.43 0.72 -14.56
N PRO A 143 8.07 -0.16 -15.35
CA PRO A 143 9.03 0.25 -16.38
C PRO A 143 8.41 0.93 -17.60
N PHE A 144 7.10 0.76 -17.82
CA PHE A 144 6.42 1.19 -19.04
C PHE A 144 5.42 2.33 -18.84
N GLU A 145 5.52 3.02 -17.71
CA GLU A 145 4.67 4.16 -17.33
C GLU A 145 5.04 5.46 -18.08
N ASP A 146 4.18 6.48 -17.96
CA ASP A 146 4.42 7.81 -18.55
C ASP A 146 5.64 8.54 -17.96
N GLU A 147 6.05 9.64 -18.61
CA GLU A 147 7.28 10.38 -18.26
C GLU A 147 7.29 10.91 -16.82
N ASP A 148 6.13 11.26 -16.27
CA ASP A 148 6.00 11.79 -14.91
C ASP A 148 6.12 10.66 -13.88
N LEU A 149 5.54 9.49 -14.14
CA LEU A 149 5.72 8.29 -13.33
C LEU A 149 7.16 7.75 -13.42
N GLN A 150 7.81 7.81 -14.58
CA GLN A 150 9.24 7.49 -14.70
C GLN A 150 10.13 8.49 -13.93
N LEU A 151 9.73 9.76 -13.86
CA LEU A 151 10.42 10.74 -13.01
C LEU A 151 10.21 10.42 -11.53
N LEU A 152 8.99 10.06 -11.10
CA LEU A 152 8.70 9.65 -9.73
C LEU A 152 9.54 8.44 -9.32
N ARG A 153 9.59 7.42 -10.18
CA ARG A 153 10.41 6.22 -9.99
C ARG A 153 11.86 6.58 -9.72
N ARG A 154 12.48 7.39 -10.58
CA ARG A 154 13.87 7.85 -10.40
C ARG A 154 14.06 8.60 -9.08
N HIS A 155 13.15 9.50 -8.72
CA HIS A 155 13.26 10.22 -7.45
C HIS A 155 13.12 9.31 -6.22
N GLN A 156 12.28 8.29 -6.28
CA GLN A 156 12.13 7.32 -5.19
C GLN A 156 13.38 6.43 -5.03
N THR A 157 14.02 6.02 -6.12
CA THR A 157 15.15 5.06 -6.10
C THR A 157 16.52 5.72 -6.05
N GLU A 158 16.67 6.95 -6.58
CA GLU A 158 17.94 7.69 -6.62
C GLU A 158 17.94 8.89 -5.64
N GLY A 159 16.78 9.29 -5.15
CA GLY A 159 16.60 10.43 -4.23
C GLY A 159 15.95 11.65 -4.89
N PHE A 160 15.24 12.43 -4.07
CA PHE A 160 14.58 13.65 -4.53
C PHE A 160 15.57 14.83 -4.56
N PRO A 161 15.54 15.67 -5.61
CA PRO A 161 16.33 16.90 -5.64
C PRO A 161 15.81 17.89 -4.58
N SER A 162 16.70 18.76 -4.10
CA SER A 162 16.38 19.73 -3.05
C SER A 162 15.34 20.78 -3.47
N ALA A 163 15.26 21.10 -4.77
CA ALA A 163 14.26 21.98 -5.35
C ALA A 163 13.40 21.22 -6.37
N PRO A 164 12.10 21.54 -6.49
CA PRO A 164 11.24 21.00 -7.53
C PRO A 164 11.76 21.37 -8.92
N SER A 165 11.76 20.39 -9.83
CA SER A 165 12.02 20.63 -11.25
C SER A 165 10.81 21.25 -11.96
N THR A 166 11.04 21.78 -13.17
CA THR A 166 9.93 22.31 -14.01
C THR A 166 8.90 21.24 -14.34
N GLN A 167 9.34 19.99 -14.58
CA GLN A 167 8.44 18.89 -14.91
C GLN A 167 7.50 18.58 -13.74
N GLU A 168 7.99 18.61 -12.50
CA GLU A 168 7.15 18.43 -11.32
C GLU A 168 6.05 19.50 -11.21
N ALA A 169 6.37 20.74 -11.56
CA ALA A 169 5.43 21.85 -11.49
C ALA A 169 4.33 21.81 -12.55
N THR A 170 4.52 21.06 -13.64
CA THR A 170 3.58 20.94 -14.76
C THR A 170 2.94 19.57 -14.88
N SER A 171 3.25 18.64 -13.97
CA SER A 171 2.76 17.27 -14.02
C SER A 171 1.25 17.19 -13.84
N GLU A 172 0.61 16.32 -14.63
CA GLU A 172 -0.82 16.02 -14.53
C GLU A 172 -1.10 14.65 -13.90
N SER A 173 -0.14 13.72 -13.94
CA SER A 173 -0.32 12.35 -13.45
C SER A 173 0.17 12.13 -12.00
N VAL A 174 1.08 12.97 -11.50
CA VAL A 174 1.68 12.82 -10.17
C VAL A 174 1.43 14.06 -9.30
N ASP A 175 0.85 13.87 -8.11
CA ASP A 175 0.79 14.92 -7.08
C ASP A 175 2.18 15.05 -6.41
N TRP A 176 3.04 15.87 -7.00
CA TRP A 176 4.41 16.10 -6.51
C TRP A 176 4.48 16.74 -5.14
N THR A 177 3.43 17.46 -4.73
CA THR A 177 3.35 17.97 -3.36
C THR A 177 3.22 16.80 -2.39
N VAL A 178 2.32 15.86 -2.66
CA VAL A 178 2.15 14.64 -1.86
C VAL A 178 3.41 13.77 -1.90
N ALA A 179 4.00 13.53 -3.08
CA ALA A 179 5.20 12.71 -3.22
C ALA A 179 6.37 13.25 -2.36
N ARG A 180 6.59 14.57 -2.35
CA ARG A 180 7.63 15.20 -1.54
C ARG A 180 7.31 15.18 -0.05
N LEU A 181 6.05 15.39 0.34
CA LEU A 181 5.63 15.28 1.74
C LEU A 181 5.80 13.85 2.26
N TRP A 182 5.49 12.85 1.44
CA TRP A 182 5.68 11.44 1.78
C TRP A 182 7.16 11.13 1.95
N GLN A 183 8.02 11.53 1.00
CA GLN A 183 9.46 11.35 1.11
C GLN A 183 10.02 12.01 2.38
N ALA A 184 9.60 13.24 2.69
CA ALA A 184 10.04 13.95 3.90
C ALA A 184 9.61 13.23 5.18
N ALA A 185 8.42 12.63 5.21
CA ALA A 185 7.95 11.83 6.34
C ALA A 185 8.76 10.55 6.52
N LEU A 186 9.08 9.84 5.43
CA LEU A 186 9.94 8.65 5.45
C LEU A 186 11.31 8.98 6.02
N GLU A 187 11.93 10.06 5.55
CA GLU A 187 13.24 10.52 6.02
C GLU A 187 13.21 10.92 7.49
N LYS A 188 12.20 11.69 7.93
CA LYS A 188 12.03 12.11 9.31
C LYS A 188 11.99 10.93 10.29
N HIS A 189 11.34 9.82 9.90
CA HIS A 189 11.19 8.63 10.74
C HIS A 189 12.26 7.55 10.46
N ASN A 190 13.23 7.82 9.59
CA ASN A 190 14.26 6.86 9.17
C ASN A 190 13.65 5.55 8.64
N VAL A 191 12.53 5.64 7.92
CA VAL A 191 11.95 4.50 7.20
C VAL A 191 12.90 4.12 6.07
N ALA A 192 13.20 2.83 5.92
CA ALA A 192 13.92 2.36 4.73
C ALA A 192 13.01 2.55 3.52
N SER A 193 13.34 3.52 2.68
CA SER A 193 12.58 3.92 1.49
C SER A 193 13.06 3.12 0.27
N PRO A 194 12.43 3.28 -0.92
CA PRO A 194 12.84 2.53 -2.11
C PRO A 194 14.34 2.60 -2.41
N LYS A 195 14.97 3.77 -2.28
CA LYS A 195 16.43 3.96 -2.44
C LYS A 195 17.31 3.09 -1.52
N ASP A 196 16.76 2.62 -0.39
CA ASP A 196 17.48 1.83 0.61
C ASP A 196 17.28 0.32 0.41
N ILE A 197 16.42 -0.08 -0.52
CA ILE A 197 16.08 -1.49 -0.78
C ILE A 197 16.85 -1.98 -2.01
N GLU A 198 17.68 -2.99 -1.79
CA GLU A 198 18.50 -3.59 -2.85
C GLU A 198 17.63 -4.16 -3.98
N ASN A 199 18.00 -3.82 -5.23
CA ASN A 199 17.35 -4.29 -6.45
C ASN A 199 15.85 -3.95 -6.56
N ILE A 200 15.36 -2.90 -5.87
CA ILE A 200 13.92 -2.58 -5.91
C ILE A 200 13.42 -2.25 -7.32
N THR A 201 14.27 -1.70 -8.19
CA THR A 201 13.95 -1.43 -9.59
C THR A 201 13.65 -2.70 -10.37
N GLU A 202 14.52 -3.70 -10.24
CA GLU A 202 14.38 -5.00 -10.89
C GLU A 202 13.19 -5.78 -10.30
N LEU A 203 12.98 -5.67 -8.99
CA LEU A 203 11.81 -6.26 -8.33
C LEU A 203 10.50 -5.61 -8.80
N ALA A 204 10.48 -4.28 -9.00
CA ALA A 204 9.35 -3.58 -9.58
C ALA A 204 9.09 -4.06 -11.01
N ASP A 205 10.13 -4.14 -11.84
CA ASP A 205 9.99 -4.60 -13.23
C ASP A 205 9.39 -6.01 -13.31
N ILE A 206 9.87 -6.92 -12.46
CA ILE A 206 9.31 -8.28 -12.35
C ILE A 206 7.86 -8.23 -11.86
N TYR A 207 7.57 -7.44 -10.82
CA TYR A 207 6.22 -7.33 -10.26
C TYR A 207 5.19 -6.85 -11.29
N TRP A 208 5.49 -5.74 -11.98
CA TRP A 208 4.59 -5.16 -12.97
C TRP A 208 4.47 -6.06 -14.20
N PHE A 209 5.56 -6.67 -14.66
CA PHE A 209 5.52 -7.67 -15.72
C PHE A 209 4.64 -8.89 -15.35
N LEU A 210 4.72 -9.38 -14.11
CA LEU A 210 3.87 -10.47 -13.64
C LEU A 210 2.38 -10.09 -13.64
N LEU A 211 2.05 -8.83 -13.34
CA LEU A 211 0.68 -8.32 -13.42
C LEU A 211 0.16 -8.22 -14.86
N ASP A 212 1.03 -7.92 -15.83
CA ASP A 212 0.66 -7.94 -17.25
C ASP A 212 0.48 -9.37 -17.76
N VAL A 213 1.41 -10.29 -17.44
CA VAL A 213 1.33 -11.68 -17.89
C VAL A 213 0.19 -12.46 -17.21
N CYS A 214 0.01 -12.25 -15.91
CA CYS A 214 -0.96 -12.98 -15.09
C CYS A 214 -1.79 -12.03 -14.22
N PRO A 215 -2.70 -11.25 -14.82
CA PRO A 215 -3.47 -10.26 -14.09
C PRO A 215 -4.33 -10.90 -12.99
N PRO A 216 -4.19 -10.47 -11.72
CA PRO A 216 -4.82 -11.13 -10.57
C PRO A 216 -6.34 -11.29 -10.70
N PHE A 217 -7.00 -10.32 -11.34
CA PHE A 217 -8.45 -10.34 -11.50
C PHE A 217 -8.97 -11.46 -12.42
N PHE A 218 -8.14 -12.05 -13.29
CA PHE A 218 -8.52 -13.25 -14.05
C PHE A 218 -8.51 -14.52 -13.19
N ASN A 219 -7.69 -14.53 -12.13
CA ASN A 219 -7.54 -15.68 -11.23
C ASN A 219 -8.44 -15.60 -9.99
N LEU A 220 -9.18 -14.50 -9.83
CA LEU A 220 -10.10 -14.27 -8.72
C LEU A 220 -11.56 -14.25 -9.24
N PRO A 221 -12.28 -15.38 -9.20
CA PRO A 221 -13.64 -15.49 -9.76
C PRO A 221 -14.60 -14.42 -9.22
N ARG A 222 -14.48 -14.07 -7.94
CA ARG A 222 -15.29 -13.03 -7.30
C ARG A 222 -15.06 -11.64 -7.90
N TRP A 223 -13.83 -11.34 -8.31
CA TRP A 223 -13.46 -10.08 -8.94
C TRP A 223 -13.86 -10.07 -10.41
N LEU A 224 -13.65 -11.18 -11.12
CA LEU A 224 -14.04 -11.34 -12.51
C LEU A 224 -15.57 -11.20 -12.70
N ALA A 225 -16.35 -11.73 -11.76
CA ALA A 225 -17.82 -11.63 -11.75
C ALA A 225 -18.34 -10.20 -11.58
N ARG A 226 -17.53 -9.28 -11.02
CA ARG A 226 -17.89 -7.86 -10.84
C ARG A 226 -17.63 -7.00 -12.08
N LYS A 227 -16.93 -7.52 -13.10
CA LYS A 227 -16.58 -6.78 -14.32
C LYS A 227 -17.54 -7.07 -15.46
N THR A 228 -17.87 -6.03 -16.23
CA THR A 228 -18.60 -6.17 -17.50
C THR A 228 -17.70 -6.78 -18.58
N GLU A 229 -18.29 -7.33 -19.65
CA GLU A 229 -17.51 -7.85 -20.78
C GLU A 229 -16.66 -6.76 -21.45
N GLU A 230 -17.18 -5.54 -21.54
CA GLU A 230 -16.44 -4.37 -22.06
C GLU A 230 -15.20 -4.07 -21.20
N GLN A 231 -15.34 -4.07 -19.87
CA GLN A 231 -14.21 -3.87 -18.95
C GLN A 231 -13.17 -4.99 -19.07
N LYS A 232 -13.62 -6.24 -19.28
CA LYS A 232 -12.72 -7.38 -19.50
C LYS A 232 -11.97 -7.24 -20.81
N LEU A 233 -12.64 -6.86 -21.91
CA LEU A 233 -11.99 -6.64 -23.21
C LEU A 233 -10.99 -5.48 -23.15
N ALA A 234 -11.37 -4.36 -22.53
CA ALA A 234 -10.50 -3.19 -22.38
C ALA A 234 -9.24 -3.55 -21.60
N ALA A 235 -9.37 -4.29 -20.49
CA ALA A 235 -8.22 -4.76 -19.72
C ALA A 235 -7.31 -5.67 -20.55
N LYS A 236 -7.87 -6.65 -21.28
CA LYS A 236 -7.06 -7.53 -22.17
C LYS A 236 -6.30 -6.73 -23.23
N LYS A 237 -6.92 -5.70 -23.80
CA LYS A 237 -6.30 -4.84 -24.80
C LYS A 237 -5.12 -4.07 -24.21
N ALA A 238 -5.32 -3.39 -23.07
CA ALA A 238 -4.26 -2.63 -22.41
C ALA A 238 -3.07 -3.53 -22.00
N ILE A 239 -3.36 -4.71 -21.45
CA ILE A 239 -2.34 -5.71 -21.11
C ILE A 239 -1.55 -6.16 -22.36
N GLY A 240 -2.23 -6.40 -23.48
CA GLY A 240 -1.57 -6.74 -24.74
C GLY A 240 -0.64 -5.64 -25.23
N GLU A 241 -1.06 -4.38 -25.14
CA GLU A 241 -0.24 -3.22 -25.50
C GLU A 241 1.01 -3.07 -24.61
N ASN A 242 0.93 -3.41 -23.32
CA ASN A 242 2.08 -3.41 -22.42
C ASN A 242 3.09 -4.52 -22.76
N LEU A 243 2.62 -5.72 -23.08
CA LEU A 243 3.47 -6.87 -23.42
C LEU A 243 4.21 -6.73 -24.76
N ASP A 244 3.78 -5.80 -25.61
CA ASP A 244 4.40 -5.50 -26.91
C ASP A 244 5.49 -4.41 -26.84
N ARG A 245 5.73 -3.79 -25.66
CA ARG A 245 6.76 -2.75 -25.43
C ARG A 245 8.07 -3.35 -24.95
#